data_AF-A0A259RNG5-F1
#
_entry.id   AF-A0A259RNG5-F1
#
_cell.length_a   1.000
_cell.length_b   1.000
_cell.length_c   1.000
_cell.angle_alpha   90.00
_cell.angle_beta   90.00
_cell.angle_gamma   90.00
#
_symmetry.space_group_name_H-M   'P 1'
#
loop_
_entity.id
_entity.type
_entity.pdbx_description
1 polymer ?
#
loop_
_entity_poly.entity_id
_entity_poly.type
_entity_poly.pdbx_seq_one_letter_code
_entity_poly.pdbx_strand_id
1 'polypeptide(L)'
;MIPHLITSSGDPVLELEQRILEAQPAIERWFRLEWMEHTPPFYSSVDLRNAGFKLAPVDTNLYPGGFNNLSPEMMPLAVQAAMAAIEKICPEAKNLLVIPENHTRNSFYLENVHTLMRIFRQAGLNVRLGSLDETVTEPMHLKLPSGGELVVEPLIRNKLRLGLKDFDPCTILLNNDLSGGIPPILQGLHEQYLLPPLHAGWAVRRKSKHFHAYDDVAKKFAKLIGVDPWMLNPYF
;
A
#
# COMPACT_ATOMS: atom_id res chain seq x y z
N MET A 1 -10.90 10.36 23.39
CA MET A 1 -9.93 11.48 23.40
C MET A 1 -9.17 11.41 22.09
N ILE A 2 -9.07 12.51 21.34
CA ILE A 2 -8.30 12.59 20.09
C ILE A 2 -6.98 13.33 20.35
N PRO A 3 -5.91 13.08 19.58
CA PRO A 3 -4.66 13.82 19.72
C PRO A 3 -4.87 15.32 19.49
N HIS A 4 -4.26 16.16 20.32
CA HIS A 4 -4.23 17.61 20.17
C HIS A 4 -2.79 18.11 20.11
N LEU A 5 -2.56 19.14 19.30
CA LEU A 5 -1.27 19.81 19.25
C LEU A 5 -1.01 20.57 20.55
N ILE A 6 0.14 20.32 21.16
CA ILE A 6 0.65 21.06 22.32
C ILE A 6 1.68 22.08 21.80
N THR A 7 1.26 22.97 20.89
CA THR A 7 2.12 24.06 20.38
C THR A 7 1.37 25.38 20.40
N SER A 8 2.09 26.46 20.69
CA SER A 8 1.59 27.84 20.62
C SER A 8 1.81 28.51 19.26
N SER A 9 2.51 27.86 18.32
CA SER A 9 2.91 28.43 17.02
C SER A 9 2.29 27.67 15.83
N GLY A 10 0.96 27.77 15.69
CA GLY A 10 0.20 27.12 14.61
C GLY A 10 0.13 27.92 13.29
N ASP A 11 0.64 29.16 13.26
CA ASP A 11 0.45 30.09 12.13
C ASP A 11 0.85 29.51 10.76
N PRO A 12 1.99 28.79 10.59
CA PRO A 12 2.36 28.28 9.27
C PRO A 12 1.47 27.11 8.80
N VAL A 13 1.06 26.20 9.70
CA VAL A 13 0.12 25.14 9.30
C VAL A 13 -1.26 25.72 8.99
N LEU A 14 -1.69 26.75 9.71
CA LEU A 14 -2.93 27.46 9.41
C LEU A 14 -2.88 28.12 8.02
N GLU A 15 -1.75 28.74 7.65
CA GLU A 15 -1.54 29.26 6.29
C GLU A 15 -1.62 28.15 5.24
N LEU A 16 -0.93 27.03 5.45
CA LEU A 16 -0.98 25.89 4.53
C LEU A 16 -2.41 25.36 4.35
N GLU A 17 -3.16 25.19 5.44
CA GLU A 17 -4.55 24.76 5.41
C GLU A 17 -5.42 25.74 4.62
N GLN A 18 -5.28 27.05 4.87
CA GLN A 18 -6.00 28.08 4.15
C GLN A 18 -5.71 28.01 2.64
N ARG A 19 -4.44 27.90 2.25
CA ARG A 19 -4.04 27.78 0.83
C ARG A 19 -4.60 26.54 0.16
N ILE A 20 -4.61 25.40 0.86
CA ILE A 20 -5.20 24.15 0.35
C ILE A 20 -6.71 24.33 0.11
N LEU A 21 -7.43 24.93 1.07
CA LEU A 21 -8.87 25.18 0.95
C LEU A 21 -9.19 26.15 -0.19
N GLU A 22 -8.44 27.24 -0.33
CA GLU A 22 -8.60 28.22 -1.41
C GLU A 22 -8.32 27.63 -2.80
N ALA A 23 -7.37 26.69 -2.89
CA ALA A 23 -6.94 26.08 -4.16
C ALA A 23 -7.60 24.73 -4.47
N GLN A 24 -8.60 24.28 -3.70
CA GLN A 24 -9.15 22.92 -3.79
C GLN A 24 -9.51 22.47 -5.24
N PRO A 25 -10.26 23.24 -6.06
CA PRO A 25 -10.55 22.81 -7.44
C PRO A 25 -9.30 22.65 -8.32
N ALA A 26 -8.28 23.50 -8.10
CA ALA A 26 -7.02 23.45 -8.82
C ALA A 26 -6.18 22.23 -8.41
N ILE A 27 -6.14 21.92 -7.11
CA ILE A 27 -5.49 20.73 -6.56
C ILE A 27 -6.10 19.46 -7.13
N GLU A 28 -7.43 19.33 -7.10
CA GLU A 28 -8.12 18.15 -7.61
C GLU A 28 -7.90 17.97 -9.12
N ARG A 29 -7.90 19.07 -9.89
CA ARG A 29 -7.56 19.02 -11.32
C ARG A 29 -6.12 18.59 -11.54
N TRP A 30 -5.19 19.13 -10.76
CA TRP A 30 -3.77 18.80 -10.86
C TRP A 30 -3.53 17.30 -10.60
N PHE A 31 -4.08 16.75 -9.51
CA PHE A 31 -3.99 15.31 -9.24
C PHE A 31 -4.56 14.47 -10.38
N ARG A 32 -5.74 14.80 -10.93
CA ARG A 32 -6.29 14.05 -12.07
C ARG A 32 -5.35 14.02 -13.27
N LEU A 33 -4.65 15.12 -13.57
CA LEU A 33 -3.68 15.17 -14.67
C LEU A 33 -2.42 14.35 -14.35
N GLU A 34 -1.88 14.46 -13.13
CA GLU A 34 -0.73 13.66 -12.70
C GLU A 34 -1.05 12.15 -12.76
N TRP A 35 -2.28 11.74 -12.43
CA TRP A 35 -2.71 10.33 -12.52
C TRP A 35 -3.01 9.83 -13.93
N MET A 36 -3.11 10.73 -14.92
CA MET A 36 -3.15 10.36 -16.34
C MET A 36 -1.74 10.06 -16.86
N GLU A 37 -0.72 10.78 -16.39
CA GLU A 37 0.68 10.57 -16.78
C GLU A 37 1.36 9.47 -15.96
N HIS A 38 0.95 9.30 -14.70
CA HIS A 38 1.55 8.38 -13.75
C HIS A 38 0.52 7.37 -13.22
N THR A 39 0.90 6.09 -13.24
CA THR A 39 0.07 5.03 -12.65
C THR A 39 0.30 4.98 -11.14
N PRO A 40 -0.72 5.19 -10.30
CA PRO A 40 -0.58 5.06 -8.85
C PRO A 40 -0.30 3.61 -8.46
N PRO A 41 0.35 3.36 -7.32
CA PRO A 41 0.49 2.00 -6.80
C PRO A 41 -0.89 1.40 -6.48
N PHE A 42 -0.97 0.07 -6.47
CA PHE A 42 -2.21 -0.64 -6.14
C PHE A 42 -2.71 -0.29 -4.73
N TYR A 43 -1.77 -0.12 -3.79
CA TYR A 43 -2.02 0.40 -2.46
C TYR A 43 -0.75 1.06 -1.88
N SER A 44 -0.91 1.88 -0.85
CA SER A 44 0.21 2.44 -0.09
C SER A 44 -0.29 3.05 1.22
N SER A 45 0.59 3.19 2.21
CA SER A 45 0.40 4.10 3.34
C SER A 45 1.50 5.15 3.37
N VAL A 46 1.19 6.33 3.90
CA VAL A 46 2.13 7.44 4.07
C VAL A 46 2.05 7.93 5.50
N ASP A 47 3.17 7.92 6.21
CA ASP A 47 3.26 8.46 7.55
C ASP A 47 3.54 9.96 7.46
N LEU A 48 2.74 10.76 8.16
CA LEU A 48 2.88 12.20 8.23
C LEU A 48 3.32 12.65 9.63
N ARG A 49 4.07 13.75 9.71
CA ARG A 49 4.28 14.47 10.96
C ARG A 49 3.82 15.91 10.83
N ASN A 50 2.93 16.32 11.75
CA ASN A 50 2.52 17.70 11.93
C ASN A 50 3.31 18.32 13.08
N ALA A 51 4.18 19.29 12.77
CA ALA A 51 4.99 20.01 13.75
C ALA A 51 4.41 21.38 14.13
N GLY A 52 3.23 21.75 13.63
CA GLY A 52 2.63 23.09 13.79
C GLY A 52 3.21 24.16 12.85
N PHE A 53 4.47 24.02 12.45
CA PHE A 53 5.13 24.87 11.44
C PHE A 53 5.45 24.15 10.12
N LYS A 54 5.27 22.83 10.07
CA LYS A 54 5.58 21.97 8.92
C LYS A 54 4.68 20.73 8.97
N LEU A 55 4.18 20.32 7.80
CA LEU A 55 3.42 19.08 7.62
C LEU A 55 4.05 18.30 6.47
N ALA A 56 4.78 17.23 6.80
CA ALA A 56 5.58 16.51 5.82
C ALA A 56 5.44 14.99 5.97
N PRO A 57 5.56 14.22 4.86
CA PRO A 57 5.70 12.78 4.92
C PRO A 57 7.07 12.39 5.46
N VAL A 58 7.09 11.33 6.24
CA VAL A 58 8.31 10.76 6.85
C VAL A 58 8.56 9.31 6.45
N ASP A 59 7.51 8.61 6.00
CA ASP A 59 7.64 7.28 5.40
C ASP A 59 6.59 7.07 4.31
N THR A 60 6.92 6.25 3.32
CA THR A 60 5.97 5.75 2.32
C THR A 60 6.16 4.25 2.20
N ASN A 61 5.11 3.51 2.55
CA ASN A 61 5.11 2.06 2.54
C ASN A 61 4.21 1.54 1.41
N LEU A 62 4.81 0.82 0.47
CA LEU A 62 4.09 0.12 -0.61
C LEU A 62 3.59 -1.26 -0.20
N TYR A 63 3.76 -1.65 1.06
CA TYR A 63 3.33 -2.91 1.67
C TYR A 63 2.62 -2.62 3.01
N PRO A 64 1.55 -1.81 3.02
CA PRO A 64 0.89 -1.40 4.26
C PRO A 64 0.38 -2.62 5.06
N GLY A 65 0.71 -2.67 6.34
CA GLY A 65 0.42 -3.78 7.25
C GLY A 65 -0.58 -3.46 8.36
N GLY A 66 -1.42 -2.44 8.18
CA GLY A 66 -2.34 -1.90 9.20
C GLY A 66 -3.79 -1.76 8.77
N PHE A 67 -4.28 -2.58 7.82
CA PHE A 67 -5.67 -2.48 7.33
C PHE A 67 -6.71 -2.74 8.44
N ASN A 68 -6.36 -3.51 9.46
CA ASN A 68 -7.20 -3.73 10.65
C ASN A 68 -7.40 -2.48 11.52
N ASN A 69 -6.60 -1.42 11.30
CA ASN A 69 -6.74 -0.14 12.01
C ASN A 69 -7.70 0.83 11.28
N LEU A 70 -8.17 0.48 10.07
CA LEU A 70 -9.20 1.26 9.39
C LEU A 70 -10.51 1.16 10.18
N SER A 71 -11.23 2.28 10.29
CA SER A 71 -12.51 2.28 10.99
C SER A 71 -13.55 1.45 10.20
N PRO A 72 -14.51 0.81 10.88
CA PRO A 72 -15.56 0.04 10.20
C PRO A 72 -16.34 0.85 9.16
N GLU A 73 -16.52 2.16 9.41
CA GLU A 73 -17.24 3.09 8.53
C GLU A 73 -16.49 3.34 7.20
N MET A 74 -15.17 3.16 7.18
CA MET A 74 -14.34 3.32 5.98
C MET A 74 -14.35 2.08 5.08
N MET A 75 -14.89 0.96 5.55
CA MET A 75 -14.87 -0.31 4.81
C MET A 75 -15.53 -0.22 3.43
N PRO A 76 -16.72 0.38 3.25
CA PRO A 76 -17.33 0.51 1.91
C PRO A 76 -16.44 1.30 0.94
N LEU A 77 -15.80 2.37 1.42
CA LEU A 77 -14.89 3.18 0.61
C LEU A 77 -13.61 2.41 0.25
N ALA A 78 -13.06 1.64 1.20
CA ALA A 78 -11.90 0.80 0.94
C ALA A 78 -12.18 -0.28 -0.12
N VAL A 79 -13.38 -0.89 -0.08
CA VAL A 79 -13.83 -1.84 -1.10
C VAL A 79 -13.96 -1.16 -2.46
N GLN A 80 -14.61 0.00 -2.53
CA GLN A 80 -14.74 0.75 -3.78
C GLN A 80 -13.37 1.15 -4.37
N ALA A 81 -12.44 1.60 -3.53
CA ALA A 81 -11.09 1.94 -3.96
C ALA A 81 -10.33 0.71 -4.48
N ALA A 82 -10.50 -0.46 -3.82
CA ALA A 82 -9.94 -1.72 -4.29
C ALA A 82 -10.51 -2.12 -5.66
N MET A 83 -11.82 -1.99 -5.88
CA MET A 83 -12.44 -2.26 -7.19
C MET A 83 -11.83 -1.38 -8.29
N ALA A 84 -11.72 -0.07 -8.05
CA ALA A 84 -11.11 0.86 -9.01
C ALA A 84 -9.63 0.52 -9.30
N ALA A 85 -8.88 0.10 -8.28
CA ALA A 85 -7.49 -0.32 -8.43
C ALA A 85 -7.37 -1.61 -9.26
N ILE A 86 -8.27 -2.57 -9.06
CA ILE A 86 -8.32 -3.83 -9.82
C ILE A 86 -8.68 -3.55 -11.28
N GLU A 87 -9.71 -2.74 -11.54
CA GLU A 87 -10.14 -2.37 -12.89
C GLU A 87 -9.02 -1.73 -13.72
N LYS A 88 -8.18 -0.90 -13.09
CA LYS A 88 -7.05 -0.25 -13.75
C LYS A 88 -5.90 -1.20 -14.09
N ILE A 89 -5.70 -2.26 -13.30
CA ILE A 89 -4.55 -3.17 -13.45
C ILE A 89 -4.92 -4.43 -14.22
N CYS A 90 -5.98 -5.12 -13.78
CA CYS A 90 -6.43 -6.38 -14.37
C CYS A 90 -7.96 -6.50 -14.20
N PRO A 91 -8.75 -5.92 -15.12
CA PRO A 91 -10.21 -5.90 -15.01
C PRO A 91 -10.84 -7.31 -15.12
N GLU A 92 -10.14 -8.27 -15.73
CA GLU A 92 -10.58 -9.65 -15.84
C GLU A 92 -10.19 -10.52 -14.63
N ALA A 93 -9.59 -9.91 -13.59
CA ALA A 93 -9.09 -10.64 -12.45
C ALA A 93 -10.19 -11.35 -11.68
N LYS A 94 -10.12 -12.68 -11.64
CA LYS A 94 -11.01 -13.52 -10.80
C LYS A 94 -10.30 -13.98 -9.53
N ASN A 95 -9.04 -14.35 -9.67
CA ASN A 95 -8.22 -14.95 -8.62
C ASN A 95 -7.07 -14.01 -8.24
N LEU A 96 -6.96 -13.71 -6.95
CA LEU A 96 -5.88 -12.93 -6.35
C LEU A 96 -5.11 -13.80 -5.35
N LEU A 97 -3.81 -13.95 -5.59
CA LEU A 97 -2.90 -14.55 -4.63
C LEU A 97 -2.29 -13.45 -3.77
N VAL A 98 -2.46 -13.53 -2.45
CA VAL A 98 -1.80 -12.62 -1.52
C VAL A 98 -0.63 -13.35 -0.87
N ILE A 99 0.55 -12.73 -0.89
CA ILE A 99 1.75 -13.26 -0.23
C ILE A 99 2.04 -12.40 1.00
N PRO A 100 1.78 -12.90 2.22
CA PRO A 100 2.01 -12.16 3.45
C PRO A 100 3.50 -12.20 3.87
N GLU A 101 3.82 -11.45 4.93
CA GLU A 101 5.10 -11.54 5.64
C GLU A 101 5.32 -12.94 6.20
N ASN A 102 6.61 -13.33 6.28
CA ASN A 102 6.98 -14.63 6.82
C ASN A 102 6.81 -14.68 8.35
N HIS A 103 6.46 -15.86 8.87
CA HIS A 103 6.54 -16.22 10.29
C HIS A 103 5.92 -15.24 11.29
N THR A 104 4.78 -14.60 10.99
CA THR A 104 4.17 -13.68 11.94
C THR A 104 3.29 -14.42 12.94
N ARG A 105 3.84 -14.75 14.12
CA ARG A 105 3.03 -14.99 15.34
C ARG A 105 2.39 -13.70 15.87
N ASN A 106 2.62 -12.57 15.18
CA ASN A 106 2.02 -11.29 15.50
C ASN A 106 0.54 -11.29 15.13
N SER A 107 -0.31 -11.37 16.16
CA SER A 107 -1.76 -11.35 16.00
C SER A 107 -2.27 -10.13 15.25
N PHE A 108 -1.71 -8.93 15.47
CA PHE A 108 -2.15 -7.72 14.78
C PHE A 108 -1.90 -7.78 13.28
N TYR A 109 -0.77 -8.36 12.87
CA TYR A 109 -0.49 -8.54 11.45
C TYR A 109 -1.44 -9.57 10.80
N LEU A 110 -1.78 -10.64 11.53
CA LEU A 110 -2.77 -11.60 11.03
C LEU A 110 -4.16 -10.95 10.90
N GLU A 111 -4.57 -10.08 11.83
CA GLU A 111 -5.80 -9.29 11.70
C GLU A 111 -5.76 -8.32 10.51
N ASN A 112 -4.58 -7.74 10.22
CA ASN A 112 -4.35 -6.94 9.02
C ASN A 112 -4.60 -7.77 7.75
N VAL A 113 -3.97 -8.94 7.63
CA VAL A 113 -4.13 -9.82 6.46
C VAL A 113 -5.60 -10.25 6.32
N HIS A 114 -6.26 -10.59 7.44
CA HIS A 114 -7.67 -10.95 7.44
C HIS A 114 -8.57 -9.81 6.92
N THR A 115 -8.33 -8.58 7.39
CA THR A 115 -9.07 -7.40 6.93
C THR A 115 -8.79 -7.12 5.46
N LEU A 116 -7.54 -7.23 5.02
CA LEU A 116 -7.14 -7.06 3.62
C LEU A 116 -7.84 -8.05 2.70
N MET A 117 -7.87 -9.33 3.07
CA MET A 117 -8.60 -10.37 2.33
C MET A 117 -10.10 -10.08 2.28
N ARG A 118 -10.69 -9.60 3.38
CA ARG A 118 -12.10 -9.20 3.43
C ARG A 118 -12.40 -8.09 2.42
N ILE A 119 -11.56 -7.07 2.34
CA ILE A 119 -11.71 -5.96 1.37
C ILE A 119 -11.74 -6.52 -0.06
N PHE A 120 -10.75 -7.33 -0.44
CA PHE A 120 -10.67 -7.85 -1.81
C PHE A 120 -11.77 -8.87 -2.15
N ARG A 121 -12.21 -9.68 -1.19
CA ARG A 121 -13.36 -10.57 -1.39
C ARG A 121 -14.65 -9.79 -1.63
N GLN A 122 -14.87 -8.72 -0.87
CA GLN A 122 -16.01 -7.82 -1.09
C GLN A 122 -15.90 -7.05 -2.41
N ALA A 123 -14.68 -6.82 -2.91
CA ALA A 123 -14.42 -6.27 -4.24
C ALA A 123 -14.65 -7.29 -5.38
N GLY A 124 -15.10 -8.52 -5.07
CA GLY A 124 -15.45 -9.53 -6.08
C GLY A 124 -14.34 -10.52 -6.44
N LEU A 125 -13.21 -10.52 -5.72
CA LEU A 125 -12.08 -11.43 -5.99
C LEU A 125 -12.15 -12.71 -5.16
N ASN A 126 -11.70 -13.82 -5.76
CA ASN A 126 -11.36 -15.03 -5.03
C ASN A 126 -9.92 -14.92 -4.50
N VAL A 127 -9.78 -14.78 -3.18
CA VAL A 127 -8.51 -14.46 -2.51
C VAL A 127 -8.01 -15.64 -1.68
N ARG A 128 -6.77 -16.06 -1.95
CA ARG A 128 -6.03 -17.09 -1.19
C ARG A 128 -4.64 -16.62 -0.81
N LEU A 129 -4.06 -17.22 0.23
CA LEU A 129 -2.74 -16.86 0.76
C LEU A 129 -1.69 -17.90 0.38
N GLY A 130 -0.54 -17.43 -0.11
CA GLY A 130 0.63 -18.26 -0.39
C GLY A 130 1.82 -17.89 0.48
N SER A 131 2.48 -18.88 1.07
CA SER A 131 3.67 -18.68 1.90
C SER A 131 4.96 -18.70 1.08
N LEU A 132 5.86 -17.74 1.33
CA LEU A 132 7.26 -17.82 0.89
C LEU A 132 8.13 -18.69 1.81
N ASP A 133 7.62 -19.11 2.97
CA ASP A 133 8.29 -20.03 3.87
C ASP A 133 8.23 -21.47 3.31
N GLU A 134 9.40 -21.98 2.89
CA GLU A 134 9.56 -23.33 2.32
C GLU A 134 9.25 -24.45 3.32
N THR A 135 9.17 -24.17 4.63
CA THR A 135 8.77 -25.16 5.63
C THR A 135 7.26 -25.41 5.63
N VAL A 136 6.46 -24.52 5.02
CA VAL A 136 5.03 -24.73 4.81
C VAL A 136 4.85 -25.65 3.61
N THR A 137 4.70 -26.95 3.85
CA THR A 137 4.49 -27.97 2.80
C THR A 137 3.03 -28.37 2.61
N GLU A 138 2.16 -28.00 3.55
CA GLU A 138 0.72 -28.29 3.56
C GLU A 138 -0.06 -27.05 4.03
N PRO A 139 -1.36 -26.92 3.70
CA PRO A 139 -2.19 -25.81 4.18
C PRO A 139 -2.17 -25.69 5.71
N MET A 140 -1.80 -24.50 6.20
CA MET A 140 -1.71 -24.17 7.62
C MET A 140 -2.86 -23.26 8.02
N HIS A 141 -3.59 -23.66 9.06
CA HIS A 141 -4.68 -22.89 9.65
C HIS A 141 -4.17 -22.02 10.80
N LEU A 142 -4.42 -20.71 10.72
CA LEU A 142 -4.02 -19.71 11.71
C LEU A 142 -5.28 -19.09 12.32
N LYS A 143 -5.48 -19.34 13.62
CA LYS A 143 -6.61 -18.76 14.36
C LYS A 143 -6.32 -17.32 14.75
N LEU A 144 -7.31 -16.45 14.55
CA LEU A 144 -7.25 -15.04 14.91
C LEU A 144 -7.86 -14.81 16.30
N PRO A 145 -7.35 -13.84 17.09
CA PRO A 145 -7.98 -13.46 18.35
C PRO A 145 -9.41 -12.96 18.19
N SER A 146 -9.76 -12.36 17.05
CA SER A 146 -11.12 -11.94 16.72
C SER A 146 -12.10 -13.09 16.47
N GLY A 147 -11.62 -14.34 16.43
CA GLY A 147 -12.43 -15.54 16.18
C GLY A 147 -12.47 -15.99 14.71
N GLY A 148 -11.83 -15.25 13.80
CA GLY A 148 -11.64 -15.68 12.42
C GLY A 148 -10.50 -16.68 12.23
N GLU A 149 -10.31 -17.12 10.98
CA GLU A 149 -9.23 -18.01 10.59
C GLU A 149 -8.61 -17.56 9.26
N LEU A 150 -7.30 -17.75 9.12
CA LEU A 150 -6.57 -17.66 7.88
C LEU A 150 -6.02 -19.03 7.49
N VAL A 151 -6.05 -19.34 6.20
CA VAL A 151 -5.41 -20.53 5.63
C VAL A 151 -4.28 -20.05 4.74
N VAL A 152 -3.05 -20.43 5.10
CA VAL A 152 -1.84 -20.13 4.34
C VAL A 152 -1.34 -21.40 3.70
N GLU A 153 -1.00 -21.33 2.41
CA GLU A 153 -0.74 -22.51 1.61
C GLU A 153 0.65 -22.50 0.97
N PRO A 154 1.24 -23.68 0.70
CA PRO A 154 2.49 -23.78 -0.06
C PRO A 154 2.33 -23.17 -1.45
N LEU A 155 3.27 -22.31 -1.84
CA LEU A 155 3.37 -21.80 -3.20
C LEU A 155 3.77 -22.91 -4.17
N ILE A 156 3.11 -22.96 -5.32
CA ILE A 156 3.42 -23.88 -6.41
C ILE A 156 3.87 -23.08 -7.63
N ARG A 157 5.10 -23.32 -8.06
CA ARG A 157 5.67 -22.67 -9.24
C ARG A 157 5.64 -23.60 -10.45
N ASN A 158 4.89 -23.21 -11.48
CA ASN A 158 4.85 -23.87 -12.78
C ASN A 158 5.61 -23.04 -13.79
N LYS A 159 6.92 -23.28 -13.99
CA LYS A 159 7.84 -22.55 -14.90
C LYS A 159 7.60 -21.03 -15.00
N LEU A 160 6.57 -20.58 -15.72
CA LEU A 160 6.21 -19.18 -15.96
C LEU A 160 5.22 -18.56 -14.94
N ARG A 161 4.50 -19.38 -14.15
CA ARG A 161 3.41 -18.94 -13.26
C ARG A 161 3.59 -19.43 -11.83
N LEU A 162 3.07 -18.66 -10.89
CA LEU A 162 3.01 -18.93 -9.46
C LEU A 162 1.55 -19.01 -9.00
N GLY A 163 1.19 -20.09 -8.30
CA GLY A 163 -0.15 -20.30 -7.82
C GLY A 163 -0.18 -21.17 -6.57
N LEU A 164 -1.33 -21.75 -6.29
CA LEU A 164 -1.54 -22.74 -5.24
C LEU A 164 -2.16 -23.99 -5.85
N LYS A 165 -2.42 -25.01 -5.02
CA LYS A 165 -3.14 -26.19 -5.46
C LYS A 165 -4.53 -25.81 -6.00
N ASP A 166 -4.78 -26.17 -7.25
CA ASP A 166 -6.00 -25.90 -8.00
C ASP A 166 -6.38 -24.41 -8.04
N PHE A 167 -5.37 -23.51 -8.02
CA PHE A 167 -5.57 -22.06 -8.04
C PHE A 167 -4.49 -21.35 -8.85
N ASP A 168 -4.92 -20.83 -9.99
CA ASP A 168 -4.09 -20.03 -10.89
C ASP A 168 -4.54 -18.55 -10.83
N PRO A 169 -3.76 -17.67 -10.17
CA PRO A 169 -4.06 -16.25 -10.10
C PRO A 169 -3.55 -15.50 -11.33
N CYS A 170 -4.27 -14.46 -11.75
CA CYS A 170 -3.77 -13.49 -12.73
C CYS A 170 -2.89 -12.40 -12.07
N THR A 171 -3.14 -12.14 -10.79
CA THR A 171 -2.51 -11.09 -10.01
C THR A 171 -2.03 -11.65 -8.69
N ILE A 172 -0.81 -11.25 -8.31
CA ILE A 172 -0.15 -11.61 -7.08
C ILE A 172 0.12 -10.30 -6.33
N LEU A 173 -0.47 -10.17 -5.15
CA LEU A 173 -0.27 -9.03 -4.26
C LEU A 173 0.71 -9.42 -3.16
N LEU A 174 1.83 -8.73 -3.11
CA LEU A 174 2.80 -8.82 -2.03
C LEU A 174 2.34 -7.93 -0.89
N ASN A 175 1.99 -8.52 0.25
CA ASN A 175 1.95 -7.82 1.54
C ASN A 175 3.19 -8.17 2.37
N ASN A 176 4.30 -8.38 1.67
CA ASN A 176 5.63 -8.70 2.17
C ASN A 176 6.63 -7.76 1.51
N ASP A 177 7.42 -7.03 2.28
CA ASP A 177 8.32 -5.99 1.78
C ASP A 177 9.58 -6.53 1.08
N LEU A 178 9.81 -7.84 1.19
CA LEU A 178 10.98 -8.56 0.67
C LEU A 178 12.30 -7.94 1.12
N SER A 179 12.34 -7.41 2.34
CA SER A 179 13.53 -6.76 2.94
C SER A 179 14.75 -7.68 2.99
N GLY A 180 14.55 -8.99 3.13
CA GLY A 180 15.59 -10.02 3.06
C GLY A 180 16.12 -10.31 1.65
N GLY A 181 15.59 -9.66 0.62
CA GLY A 181 15.90 -9.92 -0.80
C GLY A 181 14.73 -10.55 -1.54
N ILE A 182 14.80 -10.51 -2.88
CA ILE A 182 13.75 -11.06 -3.76
C ILE A 182 13.99 -12.57 -3.94
N PRO A 183 13.09 -13.44 -3.46
CA PRO A 183 13.23 -14.88 -3.61
C PRO A 183 13.19 -15.32 -5.09
N PRO A 184 13.95 -16.35 -5.50
CA PRO A 184 13.96 -16.84 -6.88
C PRO A 184 12.57 -17.23 -7.41
N ILE A 185 11.68 -17.73 -6.55
CA ILE A 185 10.31 -18.13 -6.92
C ILE A 185 9.46 -16.96 -7.42
N LEU A 186 9.80 -15.71 -7.08
CA LEU A 186 9.12 -14.50 -7.56
C LEU A 186 9.73 -13.91 -8.83
N GLN A 187 10.88 -14.42 -9.28
CA GLN A 187 11.56 -13.93 -10.47
C GLN A 187 10.93 -14.53 -11.74
N GLY A 188 11.09 -13.83 -12.88
CA GLY A 188 10.61 -14.31 -14.18
C GLY A 188 9.09 -14.54 -14.27
N LEU A 189 8.30 -13.81 -13.49
CA LEU A 189 6.83 -13.79 -13.59
C LEU A 189 6.41 -12.80 -14.68
N HIS A 190 6.24 -13.29 -15.91
CA HIS A 190 5.87 -12.46 -17.06
C HIS A 190 4.38 -12.53 -17.40
N GLU A 191 3.69 -13.58 -16.96
CA GLU A 191 2.28 -13.83 -17.28
C GLU A 191 1.31 -13.45 -16.14
N GLN A 192 1.85 -12.90 -15.05
CA GLN A 192 1.09 -12.52 -13.86
C GLN A 192 1.55 -11.15 -13.39
N TYR A 193 0.60 -10.35 -12.92
CA TYR A 193 0.91 -9.06 -12.33
C TYR A 193 1.42 -9.25 -10.91
N LEU A 194 2.65 -8.84 -10.64
CA LEU A 194 3.17 -8.79 -9.27
C LEU A 194 3.10 -7.35 -8.76
N LEU A 195 2.34 -7.16 -7.68
CA LEU A 195 2.00 -5.85 -7.13
C LEU A 195 2.46 -5.72 -5.68
N PRO A 196 3.12 -4.63 -5.28
CA PRO A 196 3.83 -3.69 -6.15
C PRO A 196 4.96 -4.42 -6.95
N PRO A 197 5.43 -3.82 -8.07
CA PRO A 197 6.46 -4.47 -8.88
C PRO A 197 7.80 -4.56 -8.13
N LEU A 198 8.55 -5.65 -8.34
CA LEU A 198 9.78 -5.97 -7.59
C LEU A 198 10.83 -4.85 -7.57
N HIS A 199 10.93 -4.07 -8.66
CA HIS A 199 11.89 -2.96 -8.74
C HIS A 199 11.56 -1.79 -7.79
N ALA A 200 10.33 -1.75 -7.26
CA ALA A 200 9.92 -0.83 -6.21
C ALA A 200 10.14 -1.40 -4.78
N GLY A 201 10.58 -2.65 -4.67
CA GLY A 201 10.79 -3.35 -3.40
C GLY A 201 11.94 -2.79 -2.56
N TRP A 202 11.92 -3.11 -1.26
CA TRP A 202 12.92 -2.60 -0.30
C TRP A 202 14.35 -2.98 -0.67
N ALA A 203 14.56 -4.21 -1.16
CA ALA A 203 15.88 -4.75 -1.48
C ALA A 203 16.64 -4.00 -2.60
N VAL A 204 15.93 -3.25 -3.45
CA VAL A 204 16.51 -2.64 -4.67
C VAL A 204 16.33 -1.13 -4.75
N ARG A 205 15.39 -0.56 -3.98
CA ARG A 205 15.14 0.89 -4.03
C ARG A 205 16.26 1.67 -3.34
N ARG A 206 16.64 2.80 -3.92
CA ARG A 206 17.51 3.79 -3.26
C ARG A 206 16.67 4.87 -2.62
N LYS A 207 16.78 5.07 -1.32
CA LYS A 207 16.04 6.13 -0.58
C LYS A 207 16.28 7.52 -1.18
N SER A 208 17.50 7.83 -1.60
CA SER A 208 17.81 9.12 -2.25
C SER A 208 16.98 9.37 -3.51
N LYS A 209 16.71 8.35 -4.34
CA LYS A 209 15.84 8.50 -5.51
C LYS A 209 14.40 8.84 -5.12
N HIS A 210 13.90 8.23 -4.05
CA HIS A 210 12.57 8.57 -3.52
C HIS A 210 12.51 10.03 -3.07
N PHE A 211 13.51 10.50 -2.31
CA PHE A 211 13.55 11.89 -1.86
C PHE A 211 13.70 12.89 -3.02
N HIS A 212 14.52 12.58 -4.04
CA HIS A 212 14.59 13.41 -5.26
C HIS A 212 13.24 13.49 -5.99
N ALA A 213 12.55 12.35 -6.16
CA ALA A 213 11.23 12.34 -6.79
C ALA A 213 10.19 13.12 -5.98
N TYR A 214 10.22 13.00 -4.65
CA TYR A 214 9.33 13.76 -3.79
C TYR A 214 9.63 15.26 -3.81
N ASP A 215 10.90 15.66 -3.88
CA ASP A 215 11.31 17.07 -3.99
C ASP A 215 10.74 17.73 -5.24
N ASP A 216 10.77 17.04 -6.39
CA ASP A 216 10.16 17.53 -7.63
C ASP A 216 8.64 17.71 -7.49
N VAL A 217 7.96 16.75 -6.87
CA VAL A 217 6.50 16.81 -6.63
C VAL A 217 6.16 17.94 -5.67
N ALA A 218 6.88 18.06 -4.56
CA ALA A 218 6.66 19.08 -3.55
C ALA A 218 6.87 20.49 -4.12
N LYS A 219 7.90 20.70 -4.96
CA LYS A 219 8.14 21.99 -5.64
C LYS A 219 7.01 22.37 -6.58
N LYS A 220 6.54 21.42 -7.42
CA LYS A 220 5.41 21.66 -8.35
C LYS A 220 4.13 21.99 -7.58
N PHE A 221 3.82 21.21 -6.54
CA PHE A 221 2.62 21.39 -5.74
C PHE A 221 2.65 22.68 -4.91
N ALA A 222 3.79 22.99 -4.27
CA ALA A 222 3.95 24.24 -3.52
C ALA A 222 3.76 25.48 -4.42
N LYS A 223 4.28 25.43 -5.65
CA LYS A 223 4.05 26.48 -6.65
C LYS A 223 2.58 26.62 -7.04
N LEU A 224 1.85 25.50 -7.16
CA LEU A 224 0.41 25.49 -7.49
C LEU A 224 -0.43 26.23 -6.43
N ILE A 225 -0.11 26.02 -5.15
CA ILE A 225 -0.91 26.55 -4.03
C ILE A 225 -0.31 27.82 -3.38
N GLY A 226 0.87 28.25 -3.84
CA GLY A 226 1.50 29.49 -3.39
C GLY A 226 2.08 29.42 -1.97
N VAL A 227 2.69 28.31 -1.59
CA VAL A 227 3.39 28.13 -0.30
C VAL A 227 4.88 27.88 -0.48
N ASP A 228 5.65 28.01 0.60
CA ASP A 228 7.05 27.58 0.61
C ASP A 228 7.13 26.04 0.54
N PRO A 229 7.83 25.44 -0.45
CA PRO A 229 7.99 23.98 -0.53
C PRO A 229 8.61 23.35 0.72
N TRP A 230 9.38 24.12 1.49
CA TRP A 230 9.89 23.67 2.78
C TRP A 230 8.77 23.22 3.72
N MET A 231 7.59 23.84 3.69
CA MET A 231 6.47 23.47 4.56
C MET A 231 5.98 22.03 4.35
N LEU A 232 6.28 21.45 3.19
CA LEU A 232 5.86 20.12 2.75
C LEU A 232 7.02 19.12 2.67
N ASN A 233 8.24 19.61 2.42
CA ASN A 233 9.41 18.76 2.15
C ASN A 233 10.51 18.93 3.22
N PRO A 234 11.01 17.84 3.83
CA PRO A 234 12.26 17.85 4.58
C PRO A 234 13.47 18.00 3.65
N TYR A 235 14.55 18.63 4.13
CA TYR A 235 15.84 18.58 3.43
C TYR A 235 16.46 17.18 3.58
N PHE A 236 17.15 16.70 2.55
CA PHE A 236 17.84 15.40 2.53
C PHE A 236 19.20 15.48 1.85
#